data_AF-A0A326GBK7-F1
#
_entry.id   AF-A0A326GBK7-F1
#
_cell.length_a   1.000
_cell.length_b   1.000
_cell.length_c   1.000
_cell.angle_alpha   90.00
_cell.angle_beta   90.00
_cell.angle_gamma   90.00
#
_symmetry.space_group_name_H-M   'P 1'
#
loop_
_entity.id
_entity.type
_entity.pdbx_description
1 polymer ?
#
loop_
_entity_poly.entity_id
_entity_poly.type
_entity_poly.pdbx_seq_one_letter_code
_entity_poly.pdbx_strand_id
1 'polypeptide(L)'
;MSSMGKKTVFTFALLAGSSLAIPSIASAQNGRSWDRARTGMVAQQPGQIGQAVSRWEYLIGQDNLSFSEYAGFITTYPDFPQEERMQRKAEEALDRDAVTPQALVSFFDRNPPLTNGAKARYALALQSMNRPEAFDMAREAWRGGTMSGPAEAYMQGMFGQRFTPQDHDARMDALLWQSNLEAATRQIVKVSPAYRQTAQARLATLQGTSPQLAGVGSPAGALSDAGYVYNLAKYYRSSGQLPQAINLLANRAPFTTPAFDPEDFVGEALQVARGAGSEPAARIAGKIDDLFAPGADVSTMSYRLRDDYTSLMWLGGTKALWNLGNGRQAAPLFYRYGTAAQTPQTRSKGFYWAGLASRRAGDAAEAQRYFTMAAEYPDRFYGQLALRELNRQFPGLSASTAAPSPAARAQFQTRPVVAAVRHVARGAPWRTGIQFYRAVAQAADTPEEHALVAELAREVGRRDLAVNVAEAAGSDGLQGFVVQGFPVMPTPASADWTMVHAITRQESQFAQNAISHAGARGLM
;
A
#
# COMPACT_ATOMS: atom_id res chain seq x y z
N MET A 1 70.91 3.27 -60.55
CA MET A 1 70.21 4.23 -59.66
C MET A 1 68.88 4.55 -60.32
N SER A 2 67.81 4.19 -59.61
CA SER A 2 66.44 4.02 -60.11
C SER A 2 65.61 5.27 -59.81
N SER A 3 64.72 5.65 -60.72
CA SER A 3 63.77 6.75 -60.53
C SER A 3 62.37 6.32 -60.94
N MET A 4 61.48 6.43 -59.95
CA MET A 4 60.06 6.82 -60.02
C MET A 4 59.09 5.98 -60.87
N GLY A 5 58.38 5.07 -60.18
CA GLY A 5 57.07 4.56 -60.58
C GLY A 5 56.04 4.80 -59.48
N LYS A 6 55.05 5.65 -59.74
CA LYS A 6 53.90 5.97 -58.87
C LYS A 6 52.92 4.79 -58.83
N LYS A 7 52.51 4.36 -57.63
CA LYS A 7 51.22 3.66 -57.40
C LYS A 7 50.63 4.12 -56.06
N THR A 8 49.58 4.94 -56.15
CA THR A 8 48.77 5.36 -55.01
C THR A 8 47.65 4.33 -54.83
N VAL A 9 47.65 3.61 -53.72
CA VAL A 9 46.54 2.76 -53.28
C VAL A 9 45.65 3.60 -52.37
N PHE A 10 44.39 3.80 -52.77
CA PHE A 10 43.36 4.38 -51.92
C PHE A 10 42.84 3.28 -50.97
N THR A 11 43.17 3.38 -49.68
CA THR A 11 42.54 2.58 -48.64
C THR A 11 41.35 3.37 -48.08
N PHE A 12 40.13 2.97 -48.41
CA PHE A 12 38.91 3.44 -47.76
C PHE A 12 38.85 2.86 -46.34
N ALA A 13 39.12 3.69 -45.32
CA ALA A 13 38.86 3.34 -43.94
C ALA A 13 37.36 3.51 -43.64
N LEU A 14 36.62 2.41 -43.55
CA LEU A 14 35.31 2.38 -42.91
C LEU A 14 35.50 2.66 -41.40
N LEU A 15 35.18 3.88 -40.98
CA LEU A 15 34.93 4.20 -39.57
C LEU A 15 33.58 3.60 -39.18
N ALA A 16 33.61 2.35 -38.70
CA ALA A 16 32.53 1.79 -37.90
C ALA A 16 32.41 2.63 -36.62
N GLY A 17 31.36 3.44 -36.55
CA GLY A 17 31.02 4.21 -35.35
C GLY A 17 30.59 3.27 -34.24
N SER A 18 31.54 2.89 -33.38
CA SER A 18 31.25 2.25 -32.11
C SER A 18 30.43 3.21 -31.25
N SER A 19 29.11 3.01 -31.19
CA SER A 19 28.24 3.63 -30.21
C SER A 19 28.69 3.15 -28.82
N LEU A 20 29.59 3.92 -28.19
CA LEU A 20 29.96 3.71 -26.80
C LEU A 20 28.68 3.88 -25.95
N ALA A 21 28.15 2.76 -25.46
CA ALA A 21 27.14 2.77 -24.41
C ALA A 21 27.80 3.37 -23.17
N ILE A 22 27.61 4.68 -22.96
CA ILE A 22 28.01 5.34 -21.73
C ILE A 22 27.19 4.69 -20.61
N PRO A 23 27.82 4.15 -19.55
CA PRO A 23 27.09 3.55 -18.45
C PRO A 23 26.07 4.56 -17.91
N SER A 24 24.84 4.11 -17.73
CA SER A 24 23.67 4.89 -17.29
C SER A 24 23.94 5.77 -16.06
N ILE A 25 24.85 5.35 -15.19
CA ILE A 25 25.30 6.06 -13.98
C ILE A 25 26.01 7.40 -14.33
N ALA A 26 26.85 7.45 -15.36
CA ALA A 26 27.57 8.67 -15.73
C ALA A 26 26.64 9.74 -16.35
N SER A 27 25.54 9.31 -16.99
CA SER A 27 24.53 10.22 -17.53
C SER A 27 23.62 10.85 -16.47
N ALA A 28 23.38 10.15 -15.35
CA ALA A 28 22.55 10.65 -14.24
C ALA A 28 23.17 11.89 -13.56
N GLN A 29 24.49 12.06 -13.65
CA GLN A 29 25.26 13.14 -13.03
C GLN A 29 25.44 14.40 -13.90
N ASN A 30 24.95 14.44 -15.15
CA ASN A 30 24.94 15.67 -15.92
C ASN A 30 23.58 16.37 -15.78
N GLY A 31 23.49 17.33 -14.84
CA GLY A 31 22.24 18.06 -14.58
C GLY A 31 21.60 18.70 -15.82
N ARG A 32 22.41 19.18 -16.78
CA ARG A 32 21.90 19.80 -18.02
C ARG A 32 21.26 18.79 -18.98
N SER A 33 21.52 17.49 -18.83
CA SER A 33 20.91 16.46 -19.69
C SER A 33 19.41 16.32 -19.41
N TRP A 34 19.02 16.33 -18.14
CA TRP A 34 17.63 16.34 -17.70
C TRP A 34 16.87 17.55 -18.27
N ASP A 35 17.50 18.72 -18.24
CA ASP A 35 16.86 19.96 -18.70
C ASP A 35 16.67 19.95 -20.23
N ARG A 36 17.61 19.36 -20.99
CA ARG A 36 17.47 19.17 -22.45
C ARG A 36 16.39 18.15 -22.82
N ALA A 37 16.30 17.04 -22.10
CA ALA A 37 15.24 16.06 -22.29
C ALA A 37 13.87 16.69 -22.02
N ARG A 38 13.79 17.52 -20.97
CA ARG A 38 12.58 18.25 -20.60
C ARG A 38 12.09 19.19 -21.69
N THR A 39 12.98 20.00 -22.27
CA THR A 39 12.62 20.93 -23.34
C THR A 39 12.20 20.22 -24.63
N GLY A 40 12.83 19.08 -24.96
CA GLY A 40 12.46 18.25 -26.10
C GLY A 40 11.03 17.68 -26.02
N MET A 41 10.54 17.38 -24.82
CA MET A 41 9.17 16.86 -24.62
C MET A 41 8.07 17.89 -24.91
N VAL A 42 8.30 19.17 -24.57
CA VAL A 42 7.32 20.26 -24.73
C VAL A 42 7.00 20.52 -26.21
N ALA A 43 7.91 20.16 -27.13
CA ALA A 43 7.76 20.39 -28.57
C ALA A 43 6.86 19.39 -29.32
N GLN A 44 6.32 18.35 -28.65
CA GLN A 44 5.55 17.28 -29.28
C GLN A 44 4.02 17.43 -29.12
N GLN A 45 3.25 17.25 -30.21
CA GLN A 45 1.78 17.40 -30.23
C GLN A 45 1.03 16.34 -29.40
N PRO A 46 -0.10 16.67 -28.74
CA PRO A 46 -0.92 15.72 -27.99
C PRO A 46 -1.54 14.65 -28.90
N GLY A 47 -1.40 13.37 -28.54
CA GLY A 47 -2.07 12.24 -29.21
C GLY A 47 -3.34 11.79 -28.49
N GLN A 48 -3.92 10.67 -28.92
CA GLN A 48 -5.13 10.06 -28.31
C GLN A 48 -5.01 9.84 -26.80
N ILE A 49 -3.79 9.62 -26.28
CA ILE A 49 -3.54 9.43 -24.85
C ILE A 49 -3.92 10.64 -24.00
N GLY A 50 -3.94 11.85 -24.56
CA GLY A 50 -4.38 13.05 -23.83
C GLY A 50 -5.86 12.98 -23.45
N GLN A 51 -6.70 12.45 -24.34
CA GLN A 51 -8.12 12.23 -24.04
C GLN A 51 -8.31 11.18 -22.94
N ALA A 52 -7.48 10.15 -22.92
CA ALA A 52 -7.49 9.15 -21.85
C ALA A 52 -7.13 9.76 -20.48
N VAL A 53 -6.13 10.64 -20.42
CA VAL A 53 -5.76 11.36 -19.19
C VAL A 53 -6.90 12.28 -18.73
N SER A 54 -7.53 13.04 -19.63
CA SER A 54 -8.68 13.88 -19.26
C SER A 54 -9.89 13.05 -18.81
N ARG A 55 -10.14 11.90 -19.45
CA ARG A 55 -11.20 10.97 -19.01
C ARG A 55 -10.89 10.39 -17.64
N TRP A 56 -9.63 10.03 -17.38
CA TRP A 56 -9.19 9.59 -16.06
C TRP A 56 -9.45 10.66 -14.98
N GLU A 57 -9.06 11.92 -15.24
CA GLU A 57 -9.33 13.04 -14.31
C GLU A 57 -10.82 13.20 -14.00
N TYR A 58 -11.67 13.06 -15.03
CA TYR A 58 -13.13 13.07 -14.87
C TYR A 58 -13.61 11.91 -13.98
N LEU A 59 -13.20 10.67 -14.27
CA LEU A 59 -13.64 9.49 -13.53
C LEU A 59 -13.22 9.52 -12.05
N ILE A 60 -12.00 9.94 -11.73
CA ILE A 60 -11.56 10.00 -10.33
C ILE A 60 -12.25 11.13 -9.56
N GLY A 61 -12.62 12.22 -10.25
CA GLY A 61 -13.21 13.42 -9.67
C GLY A 61 -14.74 13.41 -9.57
N GLN A 62 -15.42 12.58 -10.35
CA GLN A 62 -16.88 12.40 -10.29
C GLN A 62 -17.25 11.19 -9.45
N ASP A 63 -18.41 11.26 -8.79
CA ASP A 63 -19.03 10.15 -8.09
C ASP A 63 -20.34 9.76 -8.81
N ASN A 64 -20.86 8.56 -8.56
CA ASN A 64 -22.13 8.06 -9.12
C ASN A 64 -22.20 7.92 -10.65
N LEU A 65 -21.08 7.70 -11.33
CA LEU A 65 -21.08 7.25 -12.73
C LEU A 65 -21.46 5.77 -12.84
N SER A 66 -21.80 5.33 -14.05
CA SER A 66 -22.22 3.94 -14.28
C SER A 66 -21.07 2.95 -14.14
N PHE A 67 -21.39 1.69 -13.84
CA PHE A 67 -20.43 0.58 -13.83
C PHE A 67 -19.64 0.52 -15.14
N SER A 68 -20.34 0.67 -16.27
CA SER A 68 -19.74 0.57 -17.61
C SER A 68 -18.66 1.62 -17.87
N GLU A 69 -18.81 2.82 -17.31
CA GLU A 69 -17.86 3.92 -17.49
C GLU A 69 -16.55 3.68 -16.75
N TYR A 70 -16.62 3.19 -15.50
CA TYR A 70 -15.44 2.84 -14.73
C TYR A 70 -14.80 1.56 -15.25
N ALA A 71 -15.58 0.48 -15.37
CA ALA A 71 -15.09 -0.84 -15.79
C ALA A 71 -14.48 -0.79 -17.20
N GLY A 72 -15.09 -0.04 -18.13
CA GLY A 72 -14.58 0.16 -19.47
C GLY A 72 -13.23 0.88 -19.48
N PHE A 73 -13.06 1.89 -18.62
CA PHE A 73 -11.80 2.60 -18.51
C PHE A 73 -10.69 1.71 -17.94
N ILE A 74 -10.95 1.02 -16.82
CA ILE A 74 -10.01 0.09 -16.18
C ILE A 74 -9.53 -0.98 -17.18
N THR A 75 -10.49 -1.58 -17.90
CA THR A 75 -10.17 -2.63 -18.89
C THR A 75 -9.34 -2.11 -20.07
N THR A 76 -9.52 -0.85 -20.47
CA THR A 76 -8.83 -0.24 -21.62
C THR A 76 -7.45 0.29 -21.24
N TYR A 77 -7.28 0.77 -20.00
CA TYR A 77 -6.10 1.48 -19.53
C TYR A 77 -5.60 0.89 -18.20
N PRO A 78 -5.08 -0.36 -18.22
CA PRO A 78 -4.49 -0.97 -17.03
C PRO A 78 -3.28 -0.16 -16.53
N ASP A 79 -2.99 -0.28 -15.24
CA ASP A 79 -1.91 0.41 -14.53
C ASP A 79 -2.08 1.93 -14.44
N PHE A 80 -3.25 2.47 -14.81
CA PHE A 80 -3.52 3.88 -14.59
C PHE A 80 -3.65 4.16 -13.08
N PRO A 81 -3.27 5.36 -12.61
CA PRO A 81 -3.36 5.66 -11.19
C PRO A 81 -4.80 5.53 -10.69
N GLN A 82 -4.98 5.23 -9.41
CA GLN A 82 -6.31 5.15 -8.76
C GLN A 82 -7.24 4.06 -9.32
N GLU A 83 -6.69 3.00 -9.94
CA GLU A 83 -7.46 1.89 -10.47
C GLU A 83 -8.36 1.23 -9.40
N GLU A 84 -7.81 0.90 -8.23
CA GLU A 84 -8.59 0.34 -7.11
C GLU A 84 -9.75 1.26 -6.71
N ARG A 85 -9.52 2.57 -6.65
CA ARG A 85 -10.56 3.55 -6.33
C ARG A 85 -11.66 3.56 -7.40
N MET A 86 -11.29 3.52 -8.68
CA MET A 86 -12.26 3.43 -9.78
C MET A 86 -13.03 2.11 -9.74
N GLN A 87 -12.37 0.99 -9.41
CA GLN A 87 -13.03 -0.30 -9.29
C GLN A 87 -14.04 -0.30 -8.13
N ARG A 88 -13.69 0.25 -6.96
CA ARG A 88 -14.64 0.41 -5.85
C ARG A 88 -15.87 1.22 -6.26
N LYS A 89 -15.68 2.33 -7.00
CA LYS A 89 -16.80 3.12 -7.56
C LYS A 89 -17.63 2.32 -8.59
N ALA A 90 -16.99 1.51 -9.42
CA ALA A 90 -17.68 0.62 -10.35
C ALA A 90 -18.55 -0.38 -9.59
N GLU A 91 -17.99 -1.01 -8.57
CA GLU A 91 -18.68 -1.99 -7.73
C GLU A 91 -19.86 -1.38 -6.95
N GLU A 92 -19.70 -0.18 -6.40
CA GLU A 92 -20.79 0.60 -5.78
C GLU A 92 -21.92 0.92 -6.78
N ALA A 93 -21.61 1.12 -8.06
CA ALA A 93 -22.63 1.35 -9.09
C ALA A 93 -23.49 0.11 -9.37
N LEU A 94 -23.06 -1.11 -8.97
CA LEU A 94 -23.84 -2.33 -9.21
C LEU A 94 -25.15 -2.41 -8.43
N ASP A 95 -25.32 -1.58 -7.39
CA ASP A 95 -26.57 -1.48 -6.64
C ASP A 95 -27.66 -0.71 -7.40
N ARG A 96 -27.28 0.16 -8.35
CA ARG A 96 -28.20 0.93 -9.19
C ARG A 96 -28.28 0.43 -10.64
N ASP A 97 -27.20 -0.17 -11.13
CA ASP A 97 -27.07 -0.56 -12.53
C ASP A 97 -27.45 -2.04 -12.77
N ALA A 98 -28.21 -2.26 -13.85
CA ALA A 98 -28.49 -3.59 -14.38
C ALA A 98 -27.42 -3.98 -15.41
N VAL A 99 -26.35 -4.65 -14.96
CA VAL A 99 -25.27 -5.15 -15.82
C VAL A 99 -25.54 -6.61 -16.19
N THR A 100 -25.25 -7.00 -17.42
CA THR A 100 -25.45 -8.38 -17.89
C THR A 100 -24.47 -9.35 -17.19
N PRO A 101 -24.86 -10.62 -16.95
CA PRO A 101 -23.95 -11.62 -16.39
C PRO A 101 -22.63 -11.75 -17.14
N GLN A 102 -22.67 -11.70 -18.47
CA GLN A 102 -21.49 -11.82 -19.33
C GLN A 102 -20.49 -10.68 -19.13
N ALA A 103 -20.98 -9.44 -19.00
CA ALA A 103 -20.12 -8.29 -18.75
C ALA A 103 -19.50 -8.33 -17.35
N LEU A 104 -20.27 -8.74 -16.33
CA LEU A 104 -19.75 -8.90 -14.97
C LEU A 104 -18.68 -9.99 -14.90
N VAL A 105 -18.93 -11.16 -15.48
CA VAL A 105 -17.95 -12.24 -15.50
C VAL A 105 -16.68 -11.83 -16.26
N SER A 106 -16.82 -11.21 -17.43
CA SER A 106 -15.65 -10.73 -18.19
C SER A 106 -14.82 -9.69 -17.42
N PHE A 107 -15.45 -8.84 -16.61
CA PHE A 107 -14.75 -7.84 -15.82
C PHE A 107 -14.08 -8.46 -14.60
N PHE A 108 -14.81 -9.24 -13.80
CA PHE A 108 -14.33 -9.81 -12.55
C PHE A 108 -13.37 -10.99 -12.72
N ASP A 109 -13.38 -11.69 -13.86
CA ASP A 109 -12.35 -12.68 -14.22
C ASP A 109 -10.95 -12.03 -14.31
N ARG A 110 -10.88 -10.71 -14.60
CA ARG A 110 -9.61 -9.95 -14.71
C ARG A 110 -9.36 -9.03 -13.52
N ASN A 111 -10.42 -8.53 -12.90
CA ASN A 111 -10.38 -7.57 -11.80
C ASN A 111 -11.18 -8.16 -10.64
N PRO A 112 -10.61 -9.04 -9.79
CA PRO A 112 -11.36 -9.70 -8.73
C PRO A 112 -12.12 -8.70 -7.83
N PRO A 113 -13.35 -9.01 -7.36
CA PRO A 113 -14.15 -8.05 -6.61
C PRO A 113 -13.49 -7.57 -5.31
N LEU A 114 -13.54 -6.26 -5.06
CA LEU A 114 -12.99 -5.59 -3.87
C LEU A 114 -14.01 -5.46 -2.73
N THR A 115 -15.30 -5.46 -3.05
CA THR A 115 -16.41 -5.28 -2.11
C THR A 115 -17.25 -6.54 -2.02
N ASN A 116 -17.87 -6.76 -0.86
CA ASN A 116 -18.71 -7.95 -0.66
C ASN A 116 -19.98 -7.94 -1.53
N GLY A 117 -20.54 -6.75 -1.80
CA GLY A 117 -21.66 -6.59 -2.74
C GLY A 117 -21.29 -7.05 -4.15
N ALA A 118 -20.12 -6.67 -4.64
CA ALA A 118 -19.62 -7.12 -5.94
C ALA A 118 -19.35 -8.63 -5.98
N LYS A 119 -18.81 -9.24 -4.90
CA LYS A 119 -18.69 -10.71 -4.79
C LYS A 119 -20.05 -11.40 -4.96
N ALA A 120 -21.10 -10.88 -4.32
CA ALA A 120 -22.44 -11.43 -4.46
C ALA A 120 -22.96 -11.30 -5.90
N ARG A 121 -22.79 -10.13 -6.54
CA ARG A 121 -23.17 -9.91 -7.94
C ARG A 121 -22.40 -10.82 -8.90
N TYR A 122 -21.11 -11.03 -8.63
CA TYR A 122 -20.26 -11.94 -9.40
C TYR A 122 -20.70 -13.40 -9.26
N ALA A 123 -20.98 -13.87 -8.04
CA ALA A 123 -21.52 -15.21 -7.80
C ALA A 123 -22.81 -15.49 -8.58
N LEU A 124 -23.74 -14.53 -8.57
CA LEU A 124 -25.00 -14.63 -9.32
C LEU A 124 -24.79 -14.64 -10.84
N ALA A 125 -23.82 -13.86 -11.33
CA ALA A 125 -23.44 -13.85 -12.74
C ALA A 125 -22.80 -15.18 -13.17
N LEU A 126 -21.87 -15.72 -12.37
CA LEU A 126 -21.25 -17.02 -12.56
C LEU A 126 -22.30 -18.14 -12.61
N GLN A 127 -23.27 -18.11 -11.69
CA GLN A 127 -24.38 -19.07 -11.66
C GLN A 127 -25.23 -19.00 -12.93
N SER A 128 -25.55 -17.80 -13.39
CA SER A 128 -26.32 -17.59 -14.62
C SER A 128 -25.59 -18.09 -15.87
N MET A 129 -24.25 -18.15 -15.81
CA MET A 129 -23.38 -18.68 -16.87
C MET A 129 -22.99 -20.14 -16.65
N ASN A 130 -23.55 -20.83 -15.65
CA ASN A 130 -23.22 -22.22 -15.28
C ASN A 130 -21.71 -22.45 -15.04
N ARG A 131 -21.02 -21.45 -14.48
CA ARG A 131 -19.60 -21.55 -14.13
C ARG A 131 -19.45 -22.38 -12.83
N PRO A 132 -18.52 -23.36 -12.77
CA PRO A 132 -18.40 -24.27 -11.62
C PRO A 132 -18.03 -23.56 -10.30
N GLU A 133 -17.29 -22.46 -10.37
CA GLU A 133 -16.85 -21.65 -9.23
C GLU A 133 -17.97 -20.78 -8.60
N ALA A 134 -19.18 -20.78 -9.17
CA ALA A 134 -20.29 -19.92 -8.73
C ALA A 134 -20.60 -20.07 -7.23
N PHE A 135 -20.62 -21.31 -6.72
CA PHE A 135 -20.94 -21.55 -5.31
C PHE A 135 -19.82 -21.15 -4.36
N ASP A 136 -18.56 -21.31 -4.75
CA ASP A 136 -17.45 -20.91 -3.89
C ASP A 136 -17.43 -19.38 -3.72
N MET A 137 -17.61 -18.64 -4.82
CA MET A 137 -17.80 -17.19 -4.78
C MET A 137 -19.06 -16.82 -3.99
N ALA A 138 -20.15 -17.59 -4.11
CA ALA A 138 -21.37 -17.34 -3.35
C ALA A 138 -21.17 -17.51 -1.85
N ARG A 139 -20.47 -18.56 -1.43
CA ARG A 139 -20.13 -18.84 -0.04
C ARG A 139 -19.22 -17.76 0.53
N GLU A 140 -18.23 -17.31 -0.24
CA GLU A 140 -17.37 -16.20 0.15
C GLU A 140 -18.18 -14.91 0.37
N ALA A 141 -19.03 -14.54 -0.59
CA ALA A 141 -19.89 -13.36 -0.48
C ALA A 141 -20.88 -13.44 0.69
N TRP A 142 -21.46 -14.63 0.91
CA TRP A 142 -22.40 -14.85 2.02
C TRP A 142 -21.73 -14.65 3.37
N ARG A 143 -20.55 -15.25 3.56
CA ARG A 143 -19.72 -15.14 4.77
C ARG A 143 -19.16 -13.74 4.97
N GLY A 144 -18.95 -12.97 3.91
CA GLY A 144 -18.47 -11.58 3.97
C GLY A 144 -19.50 -10.56 4.47
N GLY A 145 -20.74 -10.97 4.78
CA GLY A 145 -21.72 -10.13 5.47
C GLY A 145 -22.54 -9.23 4.54
N THR A 146 -22.37 -7.92 4.69
CA THR A 146 -23.24 -6.89 4.08
C THR A 146 -23.23 -6.97 2.56
N MET A 147 -24.43 -6.90 1.98
CA MET A 147 -24.71 -6.80 0.55
C MET A 147 -26.07 -6.12 0.39
N SER A 148 -26.44 -5.72 -0.83
CA SER A 148 -27.76 -5.14 -1.08
C SER A 148 -28.89 -6.15 -0.85
N GLY A 149 -30.05 -5.65 -0.42
CA GLY A 149 -31.23 -6.48 -0.14
C GLY A 149 -31.63 -7.42 -1.30
N PRO A 150 -31.66 -6.94 -2.56
CA PRO A 150 -31.88 -7.82 -3.71
C PRO A 150 -30.83 -8.92 -3.84
N ALA A 151 -29.53 -8.59 -3.69
CA ALA A 151 -28.46 -9.59 -3.76
C ALA A 151 -28.62 -10.65 -2.66
N GLU A 152 -28.90 -10.25 -1.42
CA GLU A 152 -29.17 -11.17 -0.30
C GLU A 152 -30.33 -12.12 -0.62
N ALA A 153 -31.45 -11.60 -1.15
CA ALA A 153 -32.61 -12.41 -1.50
C ALA A 153 -32.32 -13.43 -2.61
N TYR A 154 -31.65 -13.02 -3.69
CA TYR A 154 -31.25 -13.92 -4.77
C TYR A 154 -30.26 -14.99 -4.30
N MET A 155 -29.28 -14.60 -3.48
CA MET A 155 -28.31 -15.52 -2.90
C MET A 155 -28.98 -16.57 -2.01
N GLN A 156 -29.92 -16.16 -1.16
CA GLN A 156 -30.70 -17.07 -0.32
C GLN A 156 -31.58 -18.01 -1.16
N GLY A 157 -32.18 -17.51 -2.24
CA GLY A 157 -33.01 -18.31 -3.14
C GLY A 157 -32.21 -19.36 -3.94
N MET A 158 -31.05 -18.99 -4.48
CA MET A 158 -30.24 -19.88 -5.33
C MET A 158 -29.34 -20.82 -4.54
N PHE A 159 -28.71 -20.34 -3.46
CA PHE A 159 -27.65 -21.06 -2.75
C PHE A 159 -28.03 -21.41 -1.31
N GLY A 160 -29.15 -20.91 -0.78
CA GLY A 160 -29.48 -20.98 0.64
C GLY A 160 -29.47 -22.38 1.23
N GLN A 161 -29.89 -23.40 0.47
CA GLN A 161 -29.91 -24.80 0.93
C GLN A 161 -28.52 -25.45 0.98
N ARG A 162 -27.51 -24.83 0.36
CA ARG A 162 -26.13 -25.32 0.30
C ARG A 162 -25.24 -24.70 1.37
N PHE A 163 -25.66 -23.59 1.99
CA PHE A 163 -24.90 -22.97 3.06
C PHE A 163 -24.95 -23.82 4.33
N THR A 164 -23.80 -23.98 4.96
CA THR A 164 -23.65 -24.73 6.19
C THR A 164 -23.99 -23.87 7.41
N PRO A 165 -24.25 -24.46 8.59
CA PRO A 165 -24.35 -23.70 9.85
C PRO A 165 -23.14 -22.79 10.09
N GLN A 166 -21.93 -23.24 9.73
CA GLN A 166 -20.70 -22.47 9.87
C GLN A 166 -20.67 -21.25 8.93
N ASP A 167 -21.27 -21.36 7.74
CA ASP A 167 -21.41 -20.20 6.84
C ASP A 167 -22.40 -19.17 7.38
N HIS A 168 -23.44 -19.63 8.09
CA HIS A 168 -24.36 -18.73 8.78
C HIS A 168 -23.74 -18.02 9.98
N ASP A 169 -22.90 -18.71 10.75
CA ASP A 169 -22.14 -18.14 11.87
C ASP A 169 -21.14 -17.10 11.37
N ALA A 170 -20.37 -17.43 10.32
CA ALA A 170 -19.42 -16.50 9.71
C ALA A 170 -20.10 -15.25 9.13
N ARG A 171 -21.25 -15.41 8.46
CA ARG A 171 -22.05 -14.25 8.01
C ARG A 171 -22.52 -13.40 9.19
N MET A 172 -22.98 -14.02 10.27
CA MET A 172 -23.42 -13.28 11.46
C MET A 172 -22.25 -12.50 12.08
N ASP A 173 -21.07 -13.11 12.19
CA ASP A 173 -19.85 -12.43 12.65
C ASP A 173 -19.52 -11.20 11.79
N ALA A 174 -19.51 -11.36 10.47
CA ALA A 174 -19.27 -10.27 9.52
C ALA A 174 -20.29 -9.13 9.65
N LEU A 175 -21.59 -9.45 9.75
CA LEU A 175 -22.66 -8.45 9.88
C LEU A 175 -22.56 -7.67 11.20
N LEU A 176 -22.25 -8.36 12.29
CA LEU A 176 -22.03 -7.74 13.60
C LEU A 176 -20.78 -6.84 13.59
N TRP A 177 -19.72 -7.28 12.91
CA TRP A 177 -18.51 -6.49 12.72
C TRP A 177 -18.80 -5.18 11.98
N GLN A 178 -19.47 -5.30 10.83
CA GLN A 178 -19.86 -4.19 9.96
C GLN A 178 -21.00 -3.34 10.54
N SER A 179 -21.48 -3.65 11.76
CA SER A 179 -22.54 -2.92 12.44
C SER A 179 -23.88 -2.91 11.67
N ASN A 180 -24.13 -3.91 10.82
CA ASN A 180 -25.35 -4.04 10.04
C ASN A 180 -26.47 -4.69 10.87
N LEU A 181 -27.12 -3.87 11.70
CA LEU A 181 -28.12 -4.30 12.67
C LEU A 181 -29.31 -5.02 12.03
N GLU A 182 -29.80 -4.52 10.89
CA GLU A 182 -31.00 -5.04 10.24
C GLU A 182 -30.77 -6.47 9.71
N ALA A 183 -29.68 -6.68 8.96
CA ALA A 183 -29.32 -7.99 8.45
C ALA A 183 -28.91 -8.95 9.59
N ALA A 184 -28.17 -8.47 10.60
CA ALA A 184 -27.82 -9.28 11.77
C ALA A 184 -29.06 -9.78 12.53
N THR A 185 -30.08 -8.93 12.68
CA THR A 185 -31.35 -9.28 13.33
C THR A 185 -32.09 -10.37 12.56
N ARG A 186 -32.06 -10.36 11.22
CA ARG A 186 -32.63 -11.46 10.41
C ARG A 186 -31.78 -12.72 10.46
N GLN A 187 -30.47 -12.59 10.52
CA GLN A 187 -29.52 -13.70 10.47
C GLN A 187 -29.52 -14.53 11.77
N ILE A 188 -29.87 -13.94 12.92
CA ILE A 188 -29.79 -14.59 14.24
C ILE A 188 -30.54 -15.93 14.34
N VAL A 189 -31.61 -16.13 13.57
CA VAL A 189 -32.38 -17.39 13.59
C VAL A 189 -31.69 -18.52 12.83
N LYS A 190 -30.69 -18.21 11.99
CA LYS A 190 -29.93 -19.15 11.15
C LYS A 190 -28.62 -19.60 11.77
N VAL A 191 -28.13 -18.90 12.79
CA VAL A 191 -26.86 -19.24 13.46
C VAL A 191 -26.97 -20.55 14.23
N SER A 192 -25.84 -21.22 14.41
CA SER A 192 -25.75 -22.44 15.18
C SER A 192 -26.16 -22.23 16.64
N PRO A 193 -26.69 -23.26 17.33
CA PRO A 193 -26.98 -23.17 18.75
C PRO A 193 -25.78 -22.78 19.61
N ALA A 194 -24.57 -23.22 19.22
CA ALA A 194 -23.33 -22.94 19.93
C ALA A 194 -22.94 -21.45 19.86
N TYR A 195 -23.19 -20.79 18.72
CA TYR A 195 -22.81 -19.39 18.52
C TYR A 195 -23.89 -18.39 18.96
N ARG A 196 -25.15 -18.84 19.09
CA ARG A 196 -26.32 -17.99 19.33
C ARG A 196 -26.16 -17.03 20.51
N GLN A 197 -25.63 -17.48 21.64
CA GLN A 197 -25.47 -16.63 22.83
C GLN A 197 -24.44 -15.51 22.58
N THR A 198 -23.30 -15.82 21.95
CA THR A 198 -22.28 -14.82 21.57
C THR A 198 -22.83 -13.82 20.57
N ALA A 199 -23.55 -14.31 19.56
CA ALA A 199 -24.20 -13.46 18.56
C ALA A 199 -25.25 -12.51 19.18
N GLN A 200 -26.06 -12.99 20.14
CA GLN A 200 -27.02 -12.17 20.87
C GLN A 200 -26.34 -11.10 21.73
N ALA A 201 -25.25 -11.45 22.42
CA ALA A 201 -24.50 -10.51 23.24
C ALA A 201 -23.91 -9.37 22.39
N ARG A 202 -23.35 -9.72 21.23
CA ARG A 202 -22.82 -8.74 20.26
C ARG A 202 -23.95 -7.88 19.68
N LEU A 203 -25.08 -8.48 19.29
CA LEU A 203 -26.24 -7.75 18.78
C LEU A 203 -26.76 -6.71 19.79
N ALA A 204 -26.78 -7.03 21.09
CA ALA A 204 -27.16 -6.09 22.14
C ALA A 204 -26.24 -4.86 22.18
N THR A 205 -24.93 -5.03 22.01
CA THR A 205 -23.98 -3.89 21.97
C THR A 205 -24.24 -2.97 20.77
N LEU A 206 -24.62 -3.53 19.62
CA LEU A 206 -25.02 -2.75 18.44
C LEU A 206 -26.33 -1.99 18.67
N GLN A 207 -27.23 -2.53 19.49
CA GLN A 207 -28.47 -1.88 19.92
C GLN A 207 -28.23 -0.82 21.01
N GLY A 208 -26.98 -0.57 21.42
CA GLY A 208 -26.62 0.46 22.39
C GLY A 208 -26.75 0.04 23.84
N THR A 209 -26.91 -1.26 24.13
CA THR A 209 -27.04 -1.79 25.49
C THR A 209 -25.89 -2.77 25.79
N SER A 210 -25.40 -2.80 27.04
CA SER A 210 -24.42 -3.83 27.41
C SER A 210 -25.07 -5.23 27.41
N PRO A 211 -24.32 -6.30 27.11
CA PRO A 211 -24.87 -7.65 27.15
C PRO A 211 -25.56 -7.98 28.47
N GLN A 212 -24.99 -7.52 29.59
CA GLN A 212 -25.54 -7.73 30.94
C GLN A 212 -26.88 -7.03 31.14
N LEU A 213 -27.02 -5.77 30.68
CA LEU A 213 -28.28 -5.03 30.77
C LEU A 213 -29.36 -5.60 29.84
N ALA A 214 -28.95 -6.21 28.72
CA ALA A 214 -29.85 -6.94 27.82
C ALA A 214 -30.25 -8.33 28.35
N GLY A 215 -29.81 -8.71 29.56
CA GLY A 215 -30.08 -10.03 30.15
C GLY A 215 -29.34 -11.17 29.46
N VAL A 216 -28.35 -10.87 28.61
CA VAL A 216 -27.51 -11.88 27.95
C VAL A 216 -26.33 -12.19 28.86
N GLY A 217 -26.33 -13.40 29.44
CA GLY A 217 -25.20 -13.87 30.24
C GLY A 217 -23.90 -13.87 29.41
N SER A 218 -22.75 -13.68 30.08
CA SER A 218 -21.45 -13.69 29.40
C SER A 218 -21.19 -15.07 28.77
N PRO A 219 -21.07 -15.18 27.44
CA PRO A 219 -20.72 -16.45 26.81
C PRO A 219 -19.36 -16.96 27.32
N ALA A 220 -19.21 -18.28 27.42
CA ALA A 220 -17.91 -18.87 27.71
C ALA A 220 -16.91 -18.52 26.59
N GLY A 221 -15.72 -18.04 26.96
CA GLY A 221 -14.70 -17.63 25.99
C GLY A 221 -14.98 -16.31 25.24
N ALA A 222 -15.98 -15.51 25.66
CA ALA A 222 -16.30 -14.25 24.97
C ALA A 222 -15.10 -13.27 24.88
N LEU A 223 -14.23 -13.23 25.90
CA LEU A 223 -13.04 -12.37 25.90
C LEU A 223 -11.89 -12.89 25.01
N SER A 224 -12.02 -14.09 24.45
CA SER A 224 -11.12 -14.66 23.42
C SER A 224 -11.76 -14.66 22.02
N ASP A 225 -12.97 -14.12 21.87
CA ASP A 225 -13.63 -13.91 20.58
C ASP A 225 -13.33 -12.47 20.09
N ALA A 226 -12.68 -12.36 18.92
CA ALA A 226 -12.25 -11.07 18.39
C ALA A 226 -13.43 -10.15 18.08
N GLY A 227 -14.51 -10.69 17.53
CA GLY A 227 -15.71 -9.93 17.18
C GLY A 227 -16.45 -9.38 18.41
N TYR A 228 -16.57 -10.18 19.47
CA TYR A 228 -17.15 -9.76 20.74
C TYR A 228 -16.34 -8.63 21.37
N VAL A 229 -15.03 -8.79 21.46
CA VAL A 229 -14.16 -7.75 22.02
C VAL A 229 -14.19 -6.49 21.18
N TYR A 230 -14.16 -6.60 19.84
CA TYR A 230 -14.28 -5.47 18.93
C TYR A 230 -15.57 -4.69 19.14
N ASN A 231 -16.73 -5.36 19.09
CA ASN A 231 -18.02 -4.71 19.24
C ASN A 231 -18.18 -4.06 20.63
N LEU A 232 -17.71 -4.74 21.68
CA LEU A 232 -17.77 -4.20 23.05
C LEU A 232 -16.82 -3.01 23.26
N ALA A 233 -15.61 -3.05 22.71
CA ALA A 233 -14.68 -1.92 22.76
C ALA A 233 -15.24 -0.70 22.03
N LYS A 234 -15.77 -0.90 20.82
CA LYS A 234 -16.44 0.13 20.02
C LYS A 234 -17.66 0.72 20.75
N TYR A 235 -18.47 -0.13 21.37
CA TYR A 235 -19.60 0.30 22.21
C TYR A 235 -19.12 1.19 23.38
N TYR A 236 -18.13 0.74 24.16
CA TYR A 236 -17.60 1.52 25.28
C TYR A 236 -17.02 2.85 24.82
N ARG A 237 -16.25 2.86 23.73
CA ARG A 237 -15.71 4.11 23.19
C ARG A 237 -16.82 5.06 22.72
N SER A 238 -17.78 4.56 21.93
CA SER A 238 -18.85 5.39 21.36
C SER A 238 -19.86 5.91 22.40
N SER A 239 -19.99 5.23 23.54
CA SER A 239 -20.84 5.64 24.67
C SER A 239 -20.11 6.45 25.76
N GLY A 240 -18.89 6.92 25.50
CA GLY A 240 -18.13 7.75 26.47
C GLY A 240 -17.47 6.97 27.62
N GLN A 241 -17.45 5.65 27.56
CA GLN A 241 -16.90 4.72 28.55
C GLN A 241 -15.46 4.31 28.20
N LEU A 242 -14.60 5.27 27.84
CA LEU A 242 -13.23 5.02 27.41
C LEU A 242 -12.39 4.21 28.43
N PRO A 243 -12.48 4.43 29.77
CA PRO A 243 -11.75 3.60 30.74
C PRO A 243 -12.09 2.10 30.63
N GLN A 244 -13.34 1.76 30.36
CA GLN A 244 -13.79 0.38 30.16
C GLN A 244 -13.22 -0.21 28.86
N ALA A 245 -13.19 0.55 27.76
CA ALA A 245 -12.57 0.13 26.51
C ALA A 245 -11.06 -0.15 26.68
N ILE A 246 -10.36 0.74 27.40
CA ILE A 246 -8.94 0.58 27.71
C ILE A 246 -8.71 -0.69 28.53
N ASN A 247 -9.49 -0.87 29.61
CA ASN A 247 -9.37 -2.04 30.48
C ASN A 247 -9.64 -3.35 29.71
N LEU A 248 -10.67 -3.35 28.85
CA LEU A 248 -11.00 -4.49 27.99
C LEU A 248 -9.84 -4.86 27.07
N LEU A 249 -9.35 -3.92 26.25
CA LEU A 249 -8.31 -4.23 25.27
C LEU A 249 -6.96 -4.55 25.92
N ALA A 250 -6.63 -3.91 27.05
CA ALA A 250 -5.38 -4.17 27.75
C ALA A 250 -5.36 -5.54 28.46
N ASN A 251 -6.51 -6.05 28.88
CA ASN A 251 -6.60 -7.25 29.73
C ASN A 251 -7.35 -8.43 29.10
N ARG A 252 -7.81 -8.33 27.84
CA ARG A 252 -8.43 -9.46 27.12
C ARG A 252 -7.52 -10.68 27.04
N ALA A 253 -8.14 -11.85 26.93
CA ALA A 253 -7.44 -13.10 26.63
C ALA A 253 -6.88 -13.07 25.19
N PRO A 254 -5.87 -13.90 24.87
CA PRO A 254 -5.48 -14.14 23.49
C PRO A 254 -6.66 -14.65 22.66
N PHE A 255 -6.77 -14.22 21.41
CA PHE A 255 -7.83 -14.69 20.52
C PHE A 255 -7.61 -16.14 20.08
N THR A 256 -8.71 -16.91 19.98
CA THR A 256 -8.67 -18.31 19.52
C THR A 256 -8.75 -18.43 18.00
N THR A 257 -9.28 -17.41 17.33
CA THR A 257 -9.39 -17.33 15.87
C THR A 257 -9.00 -15.93 15.41
N PRO A 258 -8.44 -15.78 14.19
CA PRO A 258 -8.18 -14.47 13.60
C PRO A 258 -9.44 -13.62 13.50
N ALA A 259 -9.25 -12.31 13.48
CA ALA A 259 -10.33 -11.35 13.35
C ALA A 259 -10.96 -11.42 11.94
N PHE A 260 -12.28 -11.16 11.84
CA PHE A 260 -12.95 -11.02 10.55
C PHE A 260 -12.34 -9.91 9.71
N ASP A 261 -12.11 -8.74 10.31
CA ASP A 261 -11.42 -7.61 9.69
C ASP A 261 -10.37 -7.03 10.66
N PRO A 262 -9.12 -7.50 10.57
CA PRO A 262 -8.04 -6.99 11.41
C PRO A 262 -7.79 -5.48 11.25
N GLU A 263 -8.04 -4.92 10.06
CA GLU A 263 -7.83 -3.49 9.78
C GLU A 263 -8.73 -2.62 10.66
N ASP A 264 -10.00 -2.99 10.77
CA ASP A 264 -10.95 -2.31 11.65
C ASP A 264 -10.61 -2.44 13.13
N PHE A 265 -10.16 -3.63 13.56
CA PHE A 265 -9.76 -3.82 14.95
C PHE A 265 -8.53 -2.98 15.29
N VAL A 266 -7.50 -2.98 14.43
CA VAL A 266 -6.29 -2.18 14.63
C VAL A 266 -6.62 -0.70 14.74
N GLY A 267 -7.51 -0.20 13.88
CA GLY A 267 -7.99 1.19 13.95
C GLY A 267 -8.67 1.51 15.28
N GLU A 268 -9.59 0.65 15.75
CA GLU A 268 -10.27 0.82 17.04
C GLU A 268 -9.28 0.72 18.22
N ALA A 269 -8.35 -0.23 18.18
CA ALA A 269 -7.30 -0.39 19.19
C ALA A 269 -6.37 0.83 19.27
N LEU A 270 -6.00 1.42 18.12
CA LEU A 270 -5.23 2.66 18.06
C LEU A 270 -5.99 3.83 18.68
N GLN A 271 -7.28 3.99 18.37
CA GLN A 271 -8.11 5.04 18.97
C GLN A 271 -8.18 4.91 20.50
N VAL A 272 -8.42 3.70 21.01
CA VAL A 272 -8.45 3.43 22.46
C VAL A 272 -7.07 3.64 23.09
N ALA A 273 -5.99 3.17 22.47
CA ALA A 273 -4.63 3.30 23.00
C ALA A 273 -4.14 4.76 23.06
N ARG A 274 -4.58 5.63 22.14
CA ARG A 274 -4.28 7.08 22.18
C ARG A 274 -4.85 7.74 23.43
N GLY A 275 -6.02 7.31 23.89
CA GLY A 275 -6.64 7.78 25.12
C GLY A 275 -6.13 7.08 26.40
N ALA A 276 -5.25 6.09 26.27
CA ALA A 276 -4.78 5.28 27.38
C ALA A 276 -3.50 5.81 28.04
N GLY A 277 -3.31 5.45 29.32
CA GLY A 277 -2.03 5.61 30.02
C GLY A 277 -0.89 4.81 29.37
N SER A 278 0.33 5.02 29.85
CA SER A 278 1.54 4.41 29.27
C SER A 278 1.50 2.88 29.23
N GLU A 279 1.17 2.24 30.36
CA GLU A 279 1.15 0.78 30.48
C GLU A 279 0.01 0.12 29.66
N PRO A 280 -1.26 0.56 29.75
CA PRO A 280 -2.31 -0.04 28.94
C PRO A 280 -2.08 0.12 27.43
N ALA A 281 -1.57 1.27 26.96
CA ALA A 281 -1.28 1.46 25.55
C ALA A 281 -0.20 0.48 25.03
N ALA A 282 0.86 0.25 25.82
CA ALA A 282 1.90 -0.72 25.47
C ALA A 282 1.36 -2.16 25.46
N ARG A 283 0.46 -2.51 26.39
CA ARG A 283 -0.21 -3.83 26.40
C ARG A 283 -1.15 -4.03 25.21
N ILE A 284 -1.95 -3.02 24.87
CA ILE A 284 -2.86 -3.06 23.71
C ILE A 284 -2.05 -3.30 22.44
N ALA A 285 -0.97 -2.55 22.22
CA ALA A 285 -0.06 -2.75 21.10
C ALA A 285 0.57 -4.16 21.12
N GLY A 286 1.04 -4.63 22.28
CA GLY A 286 1.69 -5.93 22.39
C GLY A 286 0.80 -7.12 22.02
N LYS A 287 -0.52 -7.00 22.20
CA LYS A 287 -1.51 -8.05 21.93
C LYS A 287 -2.01 -8.07 20.49
N ILE A 288 -1.74 -7.07 19.66
CA ILE A 288 -2.47 -6.86 18.40
C ILE A 288 -2.27 -7.99 17.35
N ASP A 289 -1.17 -8.73 17.43
CA ASP A 289 -0.81 -9.71 16.39
C ASP A 289 -1.70 -10.96 16.40
N ASP A 290 -2.42 -11.24 17.48
CA ASP A 290 -3.37 -12.37 17.55
C ASP A 290 -4.66 -12.13 16.75
N LEU A 291 -4.80 -10.97 16.11
CA LEU A 291 -5.82 -10.69 15.11
C LEU A 291 -5.57 -11.41 13.77
N PHE A 292 -4.31 -11.75 13.48
CA PHE A 292 -3.91 -12.26 12.18
C PHE A 292 -3.72 -13.78 12.21
N ALA A 293 -3.75 -14.40 11.03
CA ALA A 293 -3.30 -15.78 10.90
C ALA A 293 -1.80 -15.88 11.28
N PRO A 294 -1.37 -17.00 11.91
CA PRO A 294 0.04 -17.21 12.20
C PRO A 294 0.92 -17.06 10.95
N GLY A 295 1.97 -16.25 11.05
CA GLY A 295 2.89 -15.99 9.94
C GLY A 295 2.41 -14.95 8.92
N ALA A 296 1.29 -14.27 9.17
CA ALA A 296 0.82 -13.20 8.30
C ALA A 296 1.86 -12.06 8.21
N ASP A 297 2.13 -11.60 6.99
CA ASP A 297 2.96 -10.44 6.74
C ASP A 297 2.10 -9.19 6.61
N VAL A 298 2.09 -8.37 7.68
CA VAL A 298 1.35 -7.10 7.69
C VAL A 298 1.88 -6.14 6.61
N SER A 299 3.13 -6.25 6.19
CA SER A 299 3.75 -5.34 5.22
C SER A 299 3.20 -5.47 3.79
N THR A 300 2.57 -6.60 3.47
CA THR A 300 1.92 -6.85 2.17
C THR A 300 0.42 -6.55 2.19
N MET A 301 -0.12 -6.12 3.33
CA MET A 301 -1.53 -5.79 3.47
C MET A 301 -1.82 -4.35 3.06
N SER A 302 -3.11 -3.99 3.08
CA SER A 302 -3.63 -2.66 2.73
C SER A 302 -2.87 -1.53 3.44
N TYR A 303 -2.77 -0.39 2.75
CA TYR A 303 -2.10 0.79 3.27
C TYR A 303 -2.69 1.26 4.61
N ARG A 304 -4.04 1.31 4.74
CA ARG A 304 -4.71 1.78 5.95
C ARG A 304 -4.34 0.91 7.16
N LEU A 305 -4.42 -0.42 7.02
CA LEU A 305 -4.00 -1.34 8.07
C LEU A 305 -2.54 -1.10 8.48
N ARG A 306 -1.62 -1.01 7.53
CA ARG A 306 -0.20 -0.79 7.82
C ARG A 306 0.04 0.54 8.55
N ASP A 307 -0.63 1.60 8.13
CA ASP A 307 -0.51 2.93 8.74
C ASP A 307 -1.00 2.94 10.21
N ASP A 308 -2.18 2.37 10.46
CA ASP A 308 -2.73 2.28 11.82
C ASP A 308 -1.91 1.31 12.69
N TYR A 309 -1.47 0.17 12.14
CA TYR A 309 -0.64 -0.82 12.85
C TYR A 309 0.69 -0.21 13.26
N THR A 310 1.42 0.42 12.32
CA THR A 310 2.70 1.07 12.62
C THR A 310 2.50 2.22 13.61
N SER A 311 1.44 3.00 13.49
CA SER A 311 1.08 4.04 14.47
C SER A 311 0.87 3.47 15.88
N LEU A 312 0.17 2.35 16.01
CA LEU A 312 -0.07 1.66 17.28
C LEU A 312 1.23 1.12 17.87
N MET A 313 2.07 0.46 17.06
CA MET A 313 3.37 -0.06 17.48
C MET A 313 4.29 1.05 17.96
N TRP A 314 4.35 2.15 17.21
CA TRP A 314 5.16 3.32 17.56
C TRP A 314 4.69 3.96 18.87
N LEU A 315 3.37 4.13 19.04
CA LEU A 315 2.77 4.68 20.26
C LEU A 315 3.10 3.82 21.48
N GLY A 316 2.88 2.50 21.39
CA GLY A 316 3.15 1.55 22.46
C GLY A 316 4.64 1.49 22.80
N GLY A 317 5.51 1.38 21.80
CA GLY A 317 6.97 1.34 21.97
C GLY A 317 7.52 2.62 22.60
N THR A 318 7.03 3.78 22.16
CA THR A 318 7.42 5.09 22.72
C THR A 318 7.00 5.22 24.18
N LYS A 319 5.75 4.86 24.52
CA LYS A 319 5.26 4.89 25.90
C LYS A 319 6.04 3.91 26.79
N ALA A 320 6.31 2.70 26.31
CA ALA A 320 7.10 1.72 27.04
C ALA A 320 8.55 2.19 27.29
N LEU A 321 9.20 2.73 26.26
CA LEU A 321 10.60 3.14 26.38
C LEU A 321 10.78 4.39 27.24
N TRP A 322 10.01 5.44 26.96
CA TRP A 322 10.28 6.78 27.50
C TRP A 322 9.52 7.08 28.78
N ASN A 323 8.29 6.58 28.92
CA ASN A 323 7.49 6.86 30.10
C ASN A 323 7.64 5.79 31.17
N LEU A 324 7.86 4.52 30.78
CA LEU A 324 7.99 3.39 31.72
C LEU A 324 9.45 2.96 31.93
N GLY A 325 10.38 3.42 31.10
CA GLY A 325 11.77 2.93 31.12
C GLY A 325 11.91 1.44 30.74
N ASN A 326 10.87 0.83 30.18
CA ASN A 326 10.80 -0.60 29.92
C ASN A 326 11.29 -0.91 28.49
N GLY A 327 12.60 -0.94 28.32
CA GLY A 327 13.22 -1.29 27.03
C GLY A 327 12.85 -2.69 26.52
N ARG A 328 12.65 -3.66 27.42
CA ARG A 328 12.30 -5.04 27.07
C ARG A 328 10.90 -5.15 26.45
N GLN A 329 9.95 -4.35 26.92
CA GLN A 329 8.61 -4.27 26.32
C GLN A 329 8.60 -3.40 25.04
N ALA A 330 9.44 -2.36 24.98
CA ALA A 330 9.48 -1.44 23.84
C ALA A 330 10.13 -2.04 22.59
N ALA A 331 11.21 -2.80 22.75
CA ALA A 331 11.98 -3.37 21.63
C ALA A 331 11.12 -4.17 20.63
N PRO A 332 10.28 -5.16 21.05
CA PRO A 332 9.44 -5.90 20.10
C PRO A 332 8.41 -5.02 19.38
N LEU A 333 7.93 -3.95 20.00
CA LEU A 333 6.99 -3.02 19.37
C LEU A 333 7.69 -2.20 18.26
N PHE A 334 8.89 -1.69 18.51
CA PHE A 334 9.66 -1.00 17.48
C PHE A 334 10.12 -1.93 16.34
N TYR A 335 10.41 -3.19 16.66
CA TYR A 335 10.69 -4.21 15.65
C TYR A 335 9.48 -4.42 14.73
N ARG A 336 8.29 -4.63 15.30
CA ARG A 336 7.02 -4.78 14.55
C ARG A 336 6.69 -3.55 13.72
N TYR A 337 6.94 -2.34 14.25
CA TYR A 337 6.85 -1.09 13.48
C TYR A 337 7.74 -1.13 12.23
N GLY A 338 8.98 -1.61 12.37
CA GLY A 338 9.91 -1.75 11.25
C GLY A 338 9.45 -2.80 10.24
N THR A 339 9.07 -3.99 10.69
CA THR A 339 8.72 -5.11 9.78
C THR A 339 7.40 -4.90 9.05
N ALA A 340 6.42 -4.21 9.65
CA ALA A 340 5.14 -3.91 9.00
C ALA A 340 5.25 -2.82 7.92
N ALA A 341 6.38 -2.12 7.83
CA ALA A 341 6.60 -1.08 6.82
C ALA A 341 7.29 -1.62 5.56
N GLN A 342 6.90 -1.10 4.41
CA GLN A 342 7.56 -1.38 3.12
C GLN A 342 8.74 -0.43 2.89
N THR A 343 8.57 0.85 3.22
CA THR A 343 9.58 1.88 2.90
C THR A 343 10.88 1.67 3.70
N PRO A 344 12.06 1.68 3.06
CA PRO A 344 13.36 1.53 3.72
C PRO A 344 13.57 2.46 4.92
N GLN A 345 13.14 3.72 4.80
CA GLN A 345 13.25 4.72 5.85
C GLN A 345 12.56 4.28 7.15
N THR A 346 11.32 3.79 7.05
CA THR A 346 10.51 3.37 8.19
C THR A 346 11.03 2.06 8.79
N ARG A 347 11.45 1.11 7.93
CA ARG A 347 12.07 -0.16 8.35
C ARG A 347 13.32 0.10 9.19
N SER A 348 14.26 0.88 8.64
CA SER A 348 15.52 1.25 9.30
C SER A 348 15.27 1.98 10.63
N LYS A 349 14.30 2.91 10.67
CA LYS A 349 13.87 3.58 11.89
C LYS A 349 13.41 2.60 12.96
N GLY A 350 12.51 1.66 12.62
CA GLY A 350 12.00 0.67 13.55
C GLY A 350 13.11 -0.19 14.15
N PHE A 351 13.98 -0.73 13.30
CA PHE A 351 15.10 -1.56 13.73
C PHE A 351 16.08 -0.78 14.61
N TYR A 352 16.42 0.47 14.27
CA TYR A 352 17.30 1.27 15.12
C TYR A 352 16.70 1.49 16.52
N TRP A 353 15.42 1.86 16.60
CA TRP A 353 14.76 2.09 17.89
C TRP A 353 14.58 0.80 18.69
N ALA A 354 14.35 -0.34 18.03
CA ALA A 354 14.37 -1.65 18.68
C ALA A 354 15.75 -1.95 19.27
N GLY A 355 16.83 -1.69 18.53
CA GLY A 355 18.20 -1.88 19.01
C GLY A 355 18.54 -1.00 20.21
N LEU A 356 18.14 0.28 20.16
CA LEU A 356 18.32 1.21 21.28
C LEU A 356 17.52 0.79 22.52
N ALA A 357 16.28 0.31 22.34
CA ALA A 357 15.46 -0.19 23.44
C ALA A 357 16.05 -1.44 24.08
N SER A 358 16.51 -2.42 23.27
CA SER A 358 17.20 -3.62 23.76
C SER A 358 18.48 -3.27 24.52
N ARG A 359 19.29 -2.33 24.01
CA ARG A 359 20.49 -1.86 24.71
C ARG A 359 20.16 -1.27 26.08
N ARG A 360 19.11 -0.45 26.18
CA ARG A 360 18.65 0.11 27.46
C ARG A 360 18.10 -0.95 28.41
N ALA A 361 17.59 -2.06 27.88
CA ALA A 361 17.17 -3.21 28.67
C ALA A 361 18.35 -4.12 29.11
N GLY A 362 19.59 -3.80 28.73
CA GLY A 362 20.76 -4.63 28.99
C GLY A 362 20.89 -5.84 28.05
N ASP A 363 20.08 -5.93 27.01
CA ASP A 363 20.11 -7.02 26.03
C ASP A 363 21.01 -6.65 24.85
N ALA A 364 22.32 -6.84 25.04
CA ALA A 364 23.33 -6.51 24.04
C ALA A 364 23.20 -7.36 22.76
N ALA A 365 22.75 -8.62 22.88
CA ALA A 365 22.61 -9.52 21.75
C ALA A 365 21.48 -9.06 20.81
N GLU A 366 20.30 -8.76 21.36
CA GLU A 366 19.20 -8.22 20.56
C GLU A 366 19.51 -6.81 20.05
N ALA A 367 20.22 -5.98 20.82
CA ALA A 367 20.67 -4.66 20.35
C ALA A 367 21.54 -4.79 19.09
N GLN A 368 22.54 -5.68 19.13
CA GLN A 368 23.42 -5.95 18.00
C GLN A 368 22.65 -6.46 16.77
N ARG A 369 21.68 -7.37 16.98
CA ARG A 369 20.84 -7.90 15.91
C ARG A 369 20.04 -6.79 15.24
N TYR A 370 19.31 -5.98 16.02
CA TYR A 370 18.47 -4.92 15.47
C TYR A 370 19.27 -3.78 14.83
N PHE A 371 20.41 -3.37 15.40
CA PHE A 371 21.29 -2.41 14.72
C PHE A 371 21.83 -2.98 13.41
N THR A 372 22.15 -4.28 13.34
CA THR A 372 22.57 -4.92 12.09
C THR A 372 21.48 -4.82 11.03
N MET A 373 20.22 -5.11 11.38
CA MET A 373 19.08 -4.95 10.46
C MET A 373 18.88 -3.50 10.00
N ALA A 374 19.04 -2.52 10.91
CA ALA A 374 18.94 -1.11 10.56
C ALA A 374 20.06 -0.67 9.60
N ALA A 375 21.27 -1.21 9.79
CA ALA A 375 22.47 -0.90 9.02
C ALA A 375 22.45 -1.46 7.58
N GLU A 376 21.50 -2.35 7.24
CA GLU A 376 21.23 -2.77 5.86
C GLU A 376 20.72 -1.62 4.98
N TYR A 377 20.36 -0.48 5.58
CA TYR A 377 19.86 0.72 4.89
C TYR A 377 20.84 1.92 5.04
N PRO A 378 22.07 1.84 4.49
CA PRO A 378 23.15 2.80 4.74
C PRO A 378 22.88 4.20 4.18
N ASP A 379 21.97 4.33 3.22
CA ASP A 379 21.52 5.59 2.62
C ASP A 379 20.44 6.32 3.46
N ARG A 380 19.98 5.70 4.56
CA ARG A 380 18.93 6.24 5.45
C ARG A 380 19.52 6.69 6.78
N PHE A 381 18.98 7.76 7.34
CA PHE A 381 19.48 8.37 8.59
C PHE A 381 19.67 7.36 9.74
N TYR A 382 18.67 6.51 9.98
CA TYR A 382 18.74 5.52 11.07
C TYR A 382 19.70 4.36 10.77
N GLY A 383 19.92 4.02 9.50
CA GLY A 383 20.94 3.05 9.11
C GLY A 383 22.33 3.62 9.31
N GLN A 384 22.52 4.91 9.04
CA GLN A 384 23.77 5.60 9.33
C GLN A 384 24.08 5.67 10.84
N LEU A 385 23.05 5.95 11.66
CA LEU A 385 23.19 5.85 13.12
C LEU A 385 23.52 4.42 13.56
N ALA A 386 22.84 3.42 13.01
CA ALA A 386 23.12 2.02 13.33
C ALA A 386 24.54 1.60 12.96
N LEU A 387 25.05 1.99 11.78
CA LEU A 387 26.45 1.77 11.39
C LEU A 387 27.42 2.37 12.41
N ARG A 388 27.12 3.58 12.92
CA ARG A 388 27.92 4.21 13.98
C ARG A 388 27.85 3.42 15.29
N GLU A 389 26.66 2.98 15.71
CA GLU A 389 26.49 2.15 16.92
C GLU A 389 27.25 0.82 16.82
N LEU A 390 27.36 0.27 15.61
CA LEU A 390 28.10 -0.95 15.30
C LEU A 390 29.60 -0.74 15.06
N ASN A 391 30.08 0.51 15.06
CA ASN A 391 31.43 0.89 14.63
C ASN A 391 31.80 0.35 13.23
N ARG A 392 30.84 0.34 12.30
CA ARG A 392 31.04 -0.07 10.90
C ARG A 392 31.26 1.14 10.01
N GLN A 393 32.07 0.96 8.96
CA GLN A 393 32.29 1.98 7.94
C GLN A 393 31.05 2.13 7.04
N PHE A 394 30.87 3.34 6.49
CA PHE A 394 29.83 3.59 5.50
C PHE A 394 30.17 2.90 4.17
N PRO A 395 29.28 2.05 3.63
CA PRO A 395 29.51 1.43 2.33
C PRO A 395 29.34 2.45 1.19
N GLY A 396 29.96 2.18 0.05
CA GLY A 396 29.68 2.93 -1.17
C GLY A 396 28.24 2.68 -1.65
N LEU A 397 27.54 3.75 -2.04
CA LEU A 397 26.12 3.68 -2.46
C LEU A 397 25.92 3.43 -3.96
N SER A 398 27.02 3.32 -4.73
CA SER A 398 26.95 3.07 -6.17
C SER A 398 26.91 1.58 -6.44
N ALA A 399 25.83 1.14 -7.09
CA ALA A 399 25.68 -0.23 -7.56
C ALA A 399 25.27 -0.21 -9.04
N SER A 400 25.77 -1.19 -9.81
CA SER A 400 25.38 -1.33 -11.21
C SER A 400 24.07 -2.10 -11.28
N THR A 401 23.09 -1.54 -11.98
CA THR A 401 21.87 -2.26 -12.35
C THR A 401 22.07 -2.92 -13.71
N ALA A 402 21.53 -4.12 -13.89
CA ALA A 402 21.55 -4.80 -15.19
C ALA A 402 20.79 -3.94 -16.23
N ALA A 403 21.34 -3.85 -17.44
CA ALA A 403 20.67 -3.13 -18.52
C ALA A 403 19.45 -3.93 -19.00
N PRO A 404 18.29 -3.27 -19.20
CA PRO A 404 17.14 -3.93 -19.79
C PRO A 404 17.45 -4.57 -21.15
N SER A 405 16.74 -5.63 -21.49
CA SER A 405 16.79 -6.28 -22.80
C SER A 405 16.03 -5.45 -23.85
N PRO A 406 16.38 -5.57 -25.15
CA PRO A 406 15.62 -4.92 -26.22
C PRO A 406 14.14 -5.33 -26.25
N ALA A 407 13.83 -6.60 -25.96
CA ALA A 407 12.47 -7.12 -25.92
C ALA A 407 11.65 -6.49 -24.77
N ALA A 408 12.21 -6.44 -23.56
CA ALA A 408 11.56 -5.79 -22.42
C ALA A 408 11.34 -4.30 -22.68
N ARG A 409 12.29 -3.59 -23.31
CA ARG A 409 12.09 -2.19 -23.75
C ARG A 409 10.90 -2.04 -24.69
N ALA A 410 10.80 -2.91 -25.70
CA ALA A 410 9.71 -2.85 -26.67
C ALA A 410 8.34 -3.07 -25.99
N GLN A 411 8.23 -4.07 -25.12
CA GLN A 411 7.00 -4.34 -24.36
C GLN A 411 6.66 -3.21 -23.38
N PHE A 412 7.65 -2.65 -22.69
CA PHE A 412 7.43 -1.52 -21.78
C PHE A 412 6.88 -0.30 -22.52
N GLN A 413 7.38 -0.02 -23.73
CA GLN A 413 6.94 1.09 -24.55
C GLN A 413 5.49 0.96 -25.05
N THR A 414 4.93 -0.25 -25.11
CA THR A 414 3.52 -0.46 -25.50
C THR A 414 2.53 -0.24 -24.36
N ARG A 415 2.98 -0.10 -23.11
CA ARG A 415 2.09 0.10 -21.95
C ARG A 415 1.39 1.47 -22.03
N PRO A 416 0.05 1.55 -21.92
CA PRO A 416 -0.67 2.82 -21.97
C PRO A 416 -0.21 3.83 -20.91
N VAL A 417 0.11 3.37 -19.70
CA VAL A 417 0.62 4.23 -18.61
C VAL A 417 1.93 4.92 -18.98
N VAL A 418 2.80 4.28 -19.77
CA VAL A 418 4.07 4.87 -20.24
C VAL A 418 3.81 5.99 -21.24
N ALA A 419 2.84 5.81 -22.16
CA ALA A 419 2.39 6.88 -23.04
C ALA A 419 1.77 8.04 -22.25
N ALA A 420 1.00 7.75 -21.19
CA ALA A 420 0.41 8.76 -20.32
C ALA A 420 1.49 9.53 -19.55
N VAL A 421 2.53 8.86 -19.02
CA VAL A 421 3.69 9.48 -18.37
C VAL A 421 4.39 10.46 -19.31
N ARG A 422 4.63 10.07 -20.57
CA ARG A 422 5.19 10.96 -21.59
C ARG A 422 4.29 12.16 -21.85
N HIS A 423 2.97 11.95 -21.93
CA HIS A 423 2.01 13.02 -22.13
C HIS A 423 1.98 14.02 -20.97
N VAL A 424 1.80 13.55 -19.73
CA VAL A 424 1.73 14.44 -18.55
C VAL A 424 3.06 15.13 -18.28
N ALA A 425 4.18 14.50 -18.66
CA ALA A 425 5.47 15.16 -18.64
C ALA A 425 5.51 16.41 -19.53
N ARG A 426 4.71 16.60 -20.58
CA ARG A 426 4.84 17.80 -21.43
C ARG A 426 4.42 19.10 -20.76
N GLY A 427 3.61 19.04 -19.70
CA GLY A 427 3.16 20.25 -19.00
C GLY A 427 1.87 20.10 -18.20
N ALA A 428 1.44 18.87 -17.89
CA ALA A 428 0.27 18.68 -17.04
C ALA A 428 0.51 19.29 -15.65
N PRO A 429 -0.56 19.70 -14.94
CA PRO A 429 -0.47 20.12 -13.55
C PRO A 429 0.28 19.08 -12.71
N TRP A 430 1.09 19.53 -11.75
CA TRP A 430 1.91 18.63 -10.93
C TRP A 430 1.09 17.53 -10.26
N ARG A 431 -0.09 17.87 -9.73
CA ARG A 431 -1.02 16.93 -9.06
C ARG A 431 -1.47 15.78 -9.98
N THR A 432 -1.54 16.01 -11.28
CA THR A 432 -1.84 14.99 -12.30
C THR A 432 -0.58 14.17 -12.58
N GLY A 433 0.52 14.84 -12.93
CA GLY A 433 1.78 14.18 -13.29
C GLY A 433 2.32 13.24 -12.21
N ILE A 434 2.33 13.69 -10.95
CA ILE A 434 2.88 12.91 -9.83
C ILE A 434 2.14 11.59 -9.59
N GLN A 435 0.84 11.52 -9.91
CA GLN A 435 0.06 10.29 -9.78
C GLN A 435 0.51 9.25 -10.82
N PHE A 436 0.72 9.66 -12.07
CA PHE A 436 1.27 8.78 -13.11
C PHE A 436 2.71 8.35 -12.82
N TYR A 437 3.54 9.24 -12.26
CA TYR A 437 4.92 8.89 -11.91
C TYR A 437 5.00 7.88 -10.78
N ARG A 438 4.13 8.01 -9.77
CA ARG A 438 4.03 7.02 -8.70
C ARG A 438 3.47 5.71 -9.22
N ALA A 439 2.40 5.74 -10.03
CA ALA A 439 1.80 4.54 -10.58
C ALA A 439 2.79 3.72 -11.41
N VAL A 440 3.50 4.35 -12.37
CA VAL A 440 4.47 3.62 -13.20
C VAL A 440 5.68 3.12 -12.40
N ALA A 441 6.09 3.83 -11.35
CA ALA A 441 7.19 3.41 -10.47
C ALA A 441 6.78 2.25 -9.55
N GLN A 442 5.54 2.25 -9.05
CA GLN A 442 5.00 1.21 -8.18
C GLN A 442 4.58 -0.05 -8.94
N ALA A 443 4.29 0.06 -10.23
CA ALA A 443 3.96 -1.07 -11.10
C ALA A 443 5.20 -1.76 -11.71
N ALA A 444 6.39 -1.53 -11.13
CA ALA A 444 7.63 -2.21 -11.46
C ALA A 444 8.03 -3.05 -10.26
N ASP A 445 8.34 -4.33 -10.48
CA ASP A 445 8.65 -5.28 -9.41
C ASP A 445 10.10 -5.80 -9.53
N THR A 446 10.58 -5.94 -10.78
CA THR A 446 11.90 -6.50 -11.06
C THR A 446 12.97 -5.43 -11.24
N PRO A 447 14.27 -5.76 -11.03
CA PRO A 447 15.36 -4.85 -11.34
C PRO A 447 15.34 -4.33 -12.80
N GLU A 448 14.87 -5.14 -13.75
CA GLU A 448 14.76 -4.75 -15.16
C GLU A 448 13.66 -3.71 -15.37
N GLU A 449 12.49 -3.87 -14.74
CA GLU A 449 11.38 -2.93 -14.83
C GLU A 449 11.71 -1.60 -14.15
N HIS A 450 12.32 -1.62 -12.96
CA HIS A 450 12.81 -0.39 -12.31
C HIS A 450 13.84 0.34 -13.17
N ALA A 451 14.72 -0.41 -13.84
CA ALA A 451 15.68 0.17 -14.79
C ALA A 451 14.99 0.80 -16.01
N LEU A 452 13.91 0.20 -16.53
CA LEU A 452 13.09 0.76 -17.60
C LEU A 452 12.38 2.05 -17.18
N VAL A 453 11.84 2.11 -15.96
CA VAL A 453 11.23 3.35 -15.43
C VAL A 453 12.29 4.42 -15.18
N ALA A 454 13.50 4.06 -14.73
CA ALA A 454 14.61 4.98 -14.61
C ALA A 454 15.15 5.47 -15.98
N GLU A 455 15.11 4.63 -17.02
CA GLU A 455 15.34 5.04 -18.42
C GLU A 455 14.27 6.06 -18.86
N LEU A 456 12.99 5.78 -18.61
CA LEU A 456 11.88 6.70 -18.92
C LEU A 456 12.02 8.05 -18.19
N ALA A 457 12.37 8.04 -16.90
CA ALA A 457 12.59 9.25 -16.11
C ALA A 457 13.60 10.20 -16.79
N ARG A 458 14.73 9.62 -17.25
CA ARG A 458 15.76 10.34 -17.99
C ARG A 458 15.27 10.81 -19.35
N GLU A 459 14.56 9.94 -20.09
CA GLU A 459 13.97 10.26 -21.39
C GLU A 459 13.05 11.48 -21.34
N VAL A 460 12.19 11.57 -20.32
CA VAL A 460 11.21 12.67 -20.18
C VAL A 460 11.71 13.85 -19.33
N GLY A 461 12.96 13.78 -18.85
CA GLY A 461 13.57 14.81 -18.01
C GLY A 461 12.90 15.01 -16.64
N ARG A 462 12.27 13.97 -16.08
CA ARG A 462 11.55 14.02 -14.79
C ARG A 462 12.41 13.48 -13.65
N ARG A 463 13.05 14.39 -12.91
CA ARG A 463 13.86 14.07 -11.73
C ARG A 463 13.02 13.51 -10.58
N ASP A 464 11.81 14.01 -10.40
CA ASP A 464 10.84 13.48 -9.44
C ASP A 464 10.44 12.05 -9.76
N LEU A 465 10.23 11.69 -11.04
CA LEU A 465 10.04 10.28 -11.42
C LEU A 465 11.26 9.42 -11.06
N ALA A 466 12.49 9.93 -11.22
CA ALA A 466 13.71 9.23 -10.81
C ALA A 466 13.76 8.99 -9.28
N VAL A 467 13.31 9.96 -8.48
CA VAL A 467 13.15 9.78 -7.03
C VAL A 467 12.08 8.72 -6.72
N ASN A 468 10.92 8.78 -7.38
CA ASN A 468 9.82 7.83 -7.14
C ASN A 468 10.22 6.38 -7.46
N VAL A 469 10.91 6.12 -8.58
CA VAL A 469 11.37 4.76 -8.93
C VAL A 469 12.45 4.26 -7.97
N ALA A 470 13.35 5.12 -7.49
CA ALA A 470 14.35 4.70 -6.51
C ALA A 470 13.73 4.32 -5.15
N GLU A 471 12.70 5.03 -4.71
CA GLU A 471 11.96 4.69 -3.49
C GLU A 471 11.09 3.42 -3.66
N ALA A 472 10.51 3.22 -4.85
CA ALA A 472 9.79 1.99 -5.18
C ALA A 472 10.73 0.78 -5.19
N ALA A 473 11.84 0.84 -5.93
CA ALA A 473 12.86 -0.20 -5.96
C ALA A 473 13.40 -0.53 -4.57
N GLY A 474 13.63 0.48 -3.72
CA GLY A 474 14.04 0.28 -2.33
C GLY A 474 12.98 -0.45 -1.50
N SER A 475 11.69 -0.22 -1.76
CA SER A 475 10.59 -0.92 -1.10
C SER A 475 10.52 -2.40 -1.50
N ASP A 476 10.98 -2.73 -2.71
CA ASP A 476 11.14 -4.11 -3.21
C ASP A 476 12.48 -4.74 -2.78
N GLY A 477 13.25 -4.07 -1.93
CA GLY A 477 14.54 -4.55 -1.41
C GLY A 477 15.72 -4.37 -2.38
N LEU A 478 15.56 -3.62 -3.46
CA LEU A 478 16.59 -3.39 -4.47
C LEU A 478 17.48 -2.20 -4.11
N GLN A 479 18.67 -2.48 -3.59
CA GLN A 479 19.66 -1.45 -3.20
C GLN A 479 20.38 -0.80 -4.40
N GLY A 480 20.17 -1.33 -5.62
CA GLY A 480 20.84 -0.90 -6.85
C GLY A 480 20.50 0.52 -7.34
N PHE A 481 19.44 1.13 -6.79
CA PHE A 481 18.81 2.34 -7.34
C PHE A 481 19.05 3.61 -6.53
N VAL A 482 19.85 3.54 -5.45
CA VAL A 482 20.05 4.67 -4.53
C VAL A 482 20.49 5.92 -5.29
N VAL A 483 21.54 5.83 -6.12
CA VAL A 483 22.09 6.99 -6.86
C VAL A 483 21.06 7.62 -7.80
N GLN A 484 20.21 6.82 -8.44
CA GLN A 484 19.15 7.29 -9.34
C GLN A 484 18.13 8.15 -8.59
N GLY A 485 17.92 7.89 -7.30
CA GLY A 485 17.07 8.66 -6.41
C GLY A 485 17.65 10.00 -5.93
N PHE A 486 18.88 10.34 -6.33
CA PHE A 486 19.54 11.62 -6.04
C PHE A 486 20.00 12.30 -7.36
N PRO A 487 19.05 12.67 -8.25
CA PRO A 487 19.41 13.36 -9.48
C PRO A 487 20.01 14.73 -9.19
N VAL A 488 20.86 15.21 -10.09
CA VAL A 488 21.56 16.49 -9.93
C VAL A 488 20.99 17.57 -10.83
N MET A 489 21.16 18.83 -10.42
CA MET A 489 20.79 20.01 -11.20
C MET A 489 21.89 21.06 -11.16
N PRO A 490 21.99 21.93 -12.20
CA PRO A 490 22.87 23.09 -12.13
C PRO A 490 22.49 23.98 -10.95
N THR A 491 23.48 24.44 -10.18
CA THR A 491 23.30 25.36 -9.05
C THR A 491 24.02 26.68 -9.33
N PRO A 492 23.58 27.81 -8.76
CA PRO A 492 24.38 29.03 -8.73
C PRO A 492 25.75 28.78 -8.10
N ALA A 493 26.79 29.46 -8.59
CA ALA A 493 28.18 29.21 -8.15
C ALA A 493 28.41 29.47 -6.65
N SER A 494 27.64 30.36 -6.04
CA SER A 494 27.74 30.72 -4.62
C SER A 494 26.88 29.86 -3.69
N ALA A 495 26.10 28.92 -4.21
CA ALA A 495 25.21 28.08 -3.40
C ALA A 495 25.93 26.83 -2.91
N ASP A 496 25.64 26.40 -1.68
CA ASP A 496 26.07 25.08 -1.19
C ASP A 496 25.36 23.99 -1.99
N TRP A 497 26.13 23.30 -2.84
CA TRP A 497 25.61 22.29 -3.74
C TRP A 497 24.86 21.19 -2.97
N THR A 498 25.38 20.73 -1.84
CA THR A 498 24.79 19.65 -1.05
C THR A 498 23.48 20.08 -0.45
N MET A 499 23.43 21.26 0.18
CA MET A 499 22.21 21.75 0.82
C MET A 499 21.10 22.05 -0.18
N VAL A 500 21.43 22.63 -1.34
CA VAL A 500 20.46 22.85 -2.42
C VAL A 500 19.81 21.53 -2.84
N HIS A 501 20.60 20.48 -3.08
CA HIS A 501 20.07 19.19 -3.51
C HIS A 501 19.29 18.49 -2.40
N ALA A 502 19.79 18.51 -1.16
CA ALA A 502 19.14 17.86 -0.02
C ALA A 502 17.75 18.46 0.25
N ILE A 503 17.66 19.79 0.32
CA ILE A 503 16.38 20.49 0.56
C ILE A 503 15.46 20.30 -0.64
N THR A 504 15.95 20.47 -1.87
CA THR A 504 15.13 20.30 -3.09
C THR A 504 14.54 18.90 -3.19
N ARG A 505 15.32 17.85 -2.86
CA ARG A 505 14.83 16.48 -2.85
C ARG A 505 13.72 16.29 -1.81
N GLN A 506 13.88 16.89 -0.63
CA GLN A 506 12.93 16.75 0.48
C GLN A 506 11.62 17.52 0.22
N GLU A 507 11.70 18.75 -0.27
CA GLU A 507 10.54 19.63 -0.43
C GLU A 507 9.70 19.29 -1.66
N SER A 508 10.36 19.01 -2.80
CA SER A 508 9.67 18.87 -4.09
C SER A 508 10.03 17.61 -4.87
N GLN A 509 10.98 16.80 -4.39
CA GLN A 509 11.59 15.73 -5.18
C GLN A 509 12.14 16.25 -6.53
N PHE A 510 12.63 17.49 -6.57
CA PHE A 510 13.08 18.19 -7.78
C PHE A 510 11.96 18.55 -8.80
N ALA A 511 10.69 18.52 -8.40
CA ALA A 511 9.60 18.96 -9.26
C ALA A 511 9.47 20.50 -9.27
N GLN A 512 9.92 21.13 -10.36
CA GLN A 512 9.87 22.60 -10.54
C GLN A 512 8.45 23.20 -10.51
N ASN A 513 7.43 22.39 -10.77
CA ASN A 513 6.02 22.81 -10.76
C ASN A 513 5.24 22.31 -9.54
N ALA A 514 5.93 21.84 -8.48
CA ALA A 514 5.28 21.37 -7.26
C ALA A 514 4.47 22.48 -6.58
N ILE A 515 3.31 22.10 -6.04
CA ILE A 515 2.43 23.00 -5.26
C ILE A 515 1.90 22.23 -4.05
N SER A 516 2.27 22.66 -2.84
CA SER A 516 1.78 22.05 -1.60
C SER A 516 0.30 22.38 -1.36
N HIS A 517 -0.32 21.68 -0.40
CA HIS A 517 -1.68 21.99 0.01
C HIS A 517 -1.81 23.43 0.55
N ALA A 518 -0.79 23.91 1.28
CA ALA A 518 -0.72 25.26 1.84
C ALA A 518 -0.26 26.32 0.82
N GLY A 519 0.07 25.93 -0.42
CA GLY A 519 0.42 26.85 -1.49
C GLY A 519 1.92 27.17 -1.66
N ALA A 520 2.82 26.47 -0.98
CA ALA A 520 4.26 26.54 -1.28
C ALA A 520 4.53 26.04 -2.71
N ARG A 521 5.50 26.65 -3.44
CA ARG A 521 5.68 26.42 -4.87
C ARG A 521 7.14 26.24 -5.27
N GLY A 522 7.36 25.34 -6.22
CA GLY A 522 8.65 25.19 -6.89
C GLY A 522 9.54 24.15 -6.22
N LEU A 523 10.85 24.36 -6.34
CA LEU A 523 11.86 23.37 -5.94
C LEU A 523 12.08 23.28 -4.42
N MET A 524 11.96 24.40 -3.72
CA MET A 524 12.29 24.59 -2.30
C MET A 524 11.23 25.45 -1.62
#